data_AF-A0A497BCU7-F1
#
_entry.id   AF-A0A497BCU7-F1
#
_cell.length_a   1.000
_cell.length_b   1.000
_cell.length_c   1.000
_cell.angle_alpha   90.00
_cell.angle_beta   90.00
_cell.angle_gamma   90.00
#
_symmetry.space_group_name_H-M   'P 1'
#
loop_
_entity.id
_entity.type
_entity.pdbx_description
1 polymer ?
#
loop_
_entity_poly.entity_id
_entity_poly.type
_entity_poly.pdbx_seq_one_letter_code
_entity_poly.pdbx_strand_id
1 'polypeptide(L)'
;MTDLNHHRAVERILEDESLTADLTDDAARTLLDWGVARAKGLEQEKAKLTDLRRAMKRINQEAGKAAPEAQVERVRALLAEIEAQPITEEVKDGA
;
A
#
# COMPACT_ATOMS: atom_id res chain seq x y z
N MET A 1 23.61 4.62 -11.69
CA MET A 1 23.44 3.22 -11.23
C MET A 1 22.33 3.10 -10.17
N THR A 2 21.43 4.08 -10.05
CA THR A 2 20.34 4.13 -9.05
C THR A 2 18.96 3.93 -9.70
N ASP A 3 18.80 4.25 -10.99
CA ASP A 3 17.52 4.08 -11.71
C ASP A 3 17.04 2.62 -11.86
N LEU A 4 17.96 1.66 -11.99
CA LEU A 4 17.62 0.24 -12.25
C LEU A 4 16.94 -0.46 -11.05
N ASN A 5 17.25 -0.05 -9.82
CA ASN A 5 16.66 -0.67 -8.62
C ASN A 5 15.32 -0.05 -8.22
N HIS A 6 15.13 1.26 -8.43
CA HIS A 6 13.83 1.94 -8.32
C HIS A 6 12.77 1.25 -9.17
N HIS A 7 13.16 0.80 -10.37
CA HIS A 7 12.24 0.17 -11.29
C HIS A 7 11.72 -1.17 -10.76
N ARG A 8 12.59 -2.02 -10.21
CA ARG A 8 12.21 -3.39 -9.80
C ARG A 8 11.17 -3.48 -8.68
N ALA A 9 11.22 -2.59 -7.69
CA ALA A 9 10.25 -2.60 -6.60
C ALA A 9 8.86 -2.17 -7.09
N VAL A 10 8.82 -1.18 -7.99
CA VAL A 10 7.61 -0.67 -8.63
C VAL A 10 7.04 -1.69 -9.61
N GLU A 11 7.85 -2.28 -10.49
CA GLU A 11 7.46 -3.35 -11.41
C GLU A 11 6.78 -4.50 -10.66
N ARG A 12 7.35 -4.94 -9.54
CA ARG A 12 6.76 -6.00 -8.71
C ARG A 12 5.40 -5.69 -8.10
N ILE A 13 5.06 -4.41 -7.94
CA ILE A 13 3.72 -3.99 -7.53
C ILE A 13 2.79 -4.00 -8.74
N LEU A 14 3.24 -3.48 -9.87
CA LEU A 14 2.43 -3.39 -11.09
C LEU A 14 2.15 -4.75 -11.74
N GLU A 15 3.05 -5.73 -11.59
CA GLU A 15 2.87 -7.11 -12.04
C GLU A 15 1.83 -7.89 -11.23
N ASP A 16 1.49 -7.43 -10.02
CA ASP A 16 0.53 -8.12 -9.15
C ASP A 16 -0.87 -7.53 -9.29
N GLU A 17 -1.59 -8.00 -10.31
CA GLU A 17 -2.98 -7.59 -10.60
C GLU A 17 -3.93 -7.86 -9.42
N SER A 18 -3.57 -8.78 -8.51
CA SER A 18 -4.39 -9.06 -7.32
C SER A 18 -4.42 -7.91 -6.31
N LEU A 19 -3.55 -6.91 -6.46
CA LEU A 19 -3.52 -5.72 -5.62
C LEU A 19 -4.63 -4.72 -5.94
N THR A 20 -5.34 -4.86 -7.06
CA THR A 20 -6.41 -3.94 -7.48
C THR A 20 -7.65 -4.63 -8.04
N ALA A 21 -7.71 -5.96 -7.97
CA ALA A 21 -8.73 -6.77 -8.65
C ALA A 21 -10.18 -6.49 -8.23
N ASP A 22 -10.39 -5.93 -7.03
CA ASP A 22 -11.74 -5.67 -6.48
C ASP A 22 -12.14 -4.18 -6.57
N LEU A 23 -11.31 -3.36 -7.24
CA LEU A 23 -11.47 -1.92 -7.30
C LEU A 23 -11.89 -1.43 -8.70
N THR A 24 -12.63 -0.33 -8.73
CA THR A 24 -12.78 0.50 -9.94
C THR A 24 -11.45 1.11 -10.34
N ASP A 25 -11.31 1.47 -11.62
CA ASP A 25 -10.06 2.03 -12.16
C ASP A 25 -9.55 3.25 -11.36
N ASP A 26 -10.45 4.14 -10.93
CA ASP A 26 -10.08 5.32 -10.15
C ASP A 26 -9.60 4.96 -8.73
N ALA A 27 -10.23 3.97 -8.10
CA ALA A 27 -9.83 3.49 -6.78
C ALA A 27 -8.51 2.70 -6.85
N ALA A 28 -8.37 1.84 -7.86
CA ALA A 28 -7.15 1.11 -8.18
C ALA A 28 -5.98 2.06 -8.41
N ARG A 29 -6.17 3.12 -9.23
CA ARG A 29 -5.17 4.15 -9.47
C ARG A 29 -4.73 4.83 -8.18
N THR A 30 -5.69 5.21 -7.33
CA THR A 30 -5.39 5.83 -6.02
C THR A 30 -4.51 4.93 -5.15
N LEU A 31 -4.82 3.63 -5.09
CA LEU A 31 -4.05 2.66 -4.32
C LEU A 31 -2.65 2.42 -4.92
N LEU A 32 -2.54 2.33 -6.24
CA LEU A 32 -1.27 2.14 -6.95
C LEU A 32 -0.35 3.35 -6.79
N ASP A 33 -0.87 4.57 -6.93
CA ASP A 33 -0.09 5.80 -6.74
C ASP A 33 0.54 5.85 -5.34
N TRP A 34 -0.21 5.46 -4.31
CA TRP A 34 0.29 5.33 -2.94
C TRP A 34 1.36 4.24 -2.82
N GLY A 35 1.08 3.04 -3.35
CA GLY A 35 2.01 1.90 -3.29
C GLY A 35 3.34 2.19 -3.98
N VAL A 36 3.30 2.79 -5.17
CA VAL A 36 4.48 3.18 -5.94
C VAL A 36 5.28 4.26 -5.22
N ALA A 37 4.63 5.27 -4.64
CA ALA A 37 5.31 6.30 -3.86
C ALA A 37 6.07 5.71 -2.67
N ARG A 38 5.48 4.72 -1.98
CA ARG A 38 6.10 4.06 -0.83
C ARG A 38 7.23 3.10 -1.24
N ALA A 39 7.06 2.37 -2.34
CA ALA A 39 8.03 1.40 -2.84
C ALA A 39 9.38 2.02 -3.21
N LYS A 40 9.38 3.26 -3.71
CA LYS A 40 10.61 4.03 -4.01
C LYS A 40 11.56 4.16 -2.81
N GLY A 41 11.04 4.12 -1.58
CA GLY A 41 11.85 4.17 -0.36
C GLY A 41 12.31 2.81 0.18
N LEU A 42 11.88 1.69 -0.40
CA LEU A 42 11.99 0.35 0.19
C LEU A 42 12.85 -0.64 -0.61
N GLU A 43 13.65 -0.15 -1.55
CA GLU A 43 14.31 -0.97 -2.59
C GLU A 43 15.19 -2.10 -2.07
N GLN A 44 15.91 -1.83 -0.98
CA GLN A 44 16.83 -2.78 -0.36
C GLN A 44 16.13 -3.63 0.72
N GLU A 45 14.87 -3.29 1.04
CA GLU A 45 14.14 -3.83 2.19
C GLU A 45 13.02 -4.76 1.73
N LYS A 46 13.41 -5.94 1.22
CA LYS A 46 12.47 -6.96 0.72
C LYS A 46 11.33 -7.28 1.71
N ALA A 47 11.63 -7.29 3.01
CA ALA A 47 10.63 -7.48 4.05
C ALA A 47 9.58 -6.36 4.03
N LYS A 48 10.03 -5.09 4.03
CA LYS A 48 9.12 -3.93 3.96
C LYS A 48 8.33 -3.87 2.65
N LEU A 49 8.90 -4.28 1.52
CA LEU A 49 8.16 -4.40 0.24
C LEU A 49 7.07 -5.48 0.32
N THR A 50 7.33 -6.59 1.01
CA THR A 50 6.34 -7.65 1.23
C THR A 50 5.21 -7.17 2.13
N ASP A 51 5.53 -6.43 3.19
CA ASP A 51 4.52 -5.84 4.08
C ASP A 51 3.69 -4.77 3.37
N LEU A 52 4.32 -3.96 2.51
CA LEU A 52 3.62 -3.00 1.64
C LEU A 52 2.60 -3.70 0.73
N ARG A 53 3.01 -4.78 0.05
CA ARG A 53 2.09 -5.57 -0.79
C ARG A 53 0.94 -6.17 0.02
N ARG A 54 1.22 -6.66 1.23
CA ARG A 54 0.18 -7.17 2.14
C ARG A 54 -0.81 -6.07 2.54
N ALA A 55 -0.31 -4.86 2.84
CA ALA A 55 -1.16 -3.72 3.15
C ALA A 55 -2.03 -3.32 1.95
N MET A 56 -1.45 -3.21 0.76
CA MET A 56 -2.19 -2.92 -0.48
C MET A 56 -3.29 -3.95 -0.74
N LYS A 57 -2.98 -5.24 -0.59
CA LYS A 57 -3.96 -6.32 -0.77
C LYS A 57 -5.12 -6.22 0.23
N ARG A 58 -4.83 -5.89 1.49
CA ARG A 58 -5.87 -5.65 2.50
C ARG A 58 -6.75 -4.45 2.13
N ILE A 59 -6.15 -3.35 1.68
CA ILE A 59 -6.92 -2.16 1.27
C ILE A 59 -7.82 -2.49 0.10
N ASN A 60 -7.32 -3.17 -0.94
CA ASN A 60 -8.12 -3.63 -2.08
C ASN A 60 -9.33 -4.44 -1.61
N GLN A 61 -9.11 -5.45 -0.76
CA GLN A 61 -10.20 -6.30 -0.27
C GLN A 61 -11.22 -5.55 0.58
N GLU A 62 -10.79 -4.61 1.44
CA GLU A 62 -11.69 -3.86 2.30
C GLU A 62 -12.44 -2.74 1.55
N ALA A 63 -11.79 -2.07 0.61
CA ALA A 63 -12.43 -1.06 -0.22
C ALA A 63 -13.33 -1.67 -1.31
N GLY A 64 -12.97 -2.83 -1.85
CA GLY A 64 -13.77 -3.55 -2.85
C GLY A 64 -15.15 -4.00 -2.34
N LYS A 65 -15.35 -4.09 -1.02
CA LYS A 65 -16.66 -4.36 -0.41
C LYS A 65 -17.63 -3.18 -0.48
N ALA A 66 -17.13 -1.97 -0.74
CA ALA A 66 -17.98 -0.78 -0.89
C ALA A 66 -18.61 -0.72 -2.29
N ALA A 67 -19.70 0.04 -2.41
CA ALA A 67 -20.30 0.35 -3.71
C ALA A 67 -19.26 1.05 -4.62
N PRO A 68 -19.25 0.82 -5.94
CA PRO A 68 -18.24 1.34 -6.86
C PRO A 68 -17.94 2.84 -6.70
N GLU A 69 -18.98 3.66 -6.56
CA GLU A 69 -18.92 5.12 -6.38
C GLU A 69 -18.28 5.55 -5.04
N ALA A 70 -18.24 4.67 -4.04
CA ALA A 70 -17.68 4.92 -2.72
C ALA A 70 -16.27 4.36 -2.55
N GLN A 71 -15.78 3.53 -3.48
CA GLN A 71 -14.50 2.83 -3.33
C GLN A 71 -13.31 3.78 -3.23
N VAL A 72 -13.29 4.88 -4.00
CA VAL A 72 -12.19 5.87 -3.95
C VAL A 72 -12.07 6.48 -2.55
N GLU A 73 -13.19 6.95 -1.99
CA GLU A 73 -13.21 7.51 -0.64
C GLU A 73 -12.86 6.45 0.41
N ARG A 74 -13.29 5.20 0.21
CA ARG A 74 -12.93 4.10 1.11
C ARG A 74 -11.43 3.80 1.08
N VAL A 75 -10.79 3.77 -0.09
CA VAL A 75 -9.34 3.63 -0.23
C VAL A 75 -8.64 4.77 0.51
N ARG A 76 -9.04 6.03 0.29
CA ARG A 76 -8.45 7.20 0.96
C ARG A 76 -8.55 7.10 2.48
N ALA A 77 -9.70 6.69 3.01
CA ALA A 77 -9.89 6.51 4.44
C ALA A 77 -8.94 5.44 5.02
N LEU A 78 -8.84 4.28 4.36
CA LEU A 78 -7.96 3.19 4.80
C LEU A 78 -6.47 3.56 4.72
N LEU A 79 -6.08 4.35 3.71
CA LEU A 79 -4.72 4.88 3.61
C LEU A 79 -4.40 5.84 4.77
N ALA A 80 -5.32 6.76 5.08
CA ALA A 80 -5.18 7.67 6.21
C ALA A 80 -5.09 6.93 7.55
N GLU A 81 -5.85 5.84 7.74
CA GLU A 81 -5.77 4.99 8.95
C GLU A 81 -4.37 4.36 9.13
N ILE A 82 -3.73 3.95 8.03
CA ILE A 82 -2.37 3.37 8.05
C ILE A 82 -1.33 4.46 8.39
N GLU A 83 -1.50 5.65 7.83
CA GLU A 83 -0.57 6.77 8.07
C GLU A 83 -0.73 7.37 9.48
N ALA A 84 -1.92 7.28 10.06
CA ALA A 84 -2.23 7.77 11.40
C ALA A 84 -1.81 6.83 12.54
N GLN A 85 -1.26 5.64 12.25
CA GLN A 85 -0.70 4.74 13.26
C GLN A 85 0.83 4.93 13.35
N PRO A 86 1.34 5.85 14.21
CA PRO A 86 2.73 5.83 14.60
C PRO A 86 2.99 4.57 15.43
N ILE A 87 4.14 3.93 15.20
CA ILE A 87 4.66 2.87 16.05
C ILE A 87 4.97 3.52 17.41
N THR A 88 4.01 3.52 18.33
CA THR A 88 4.34 3.71 19.75
C THR A 88 4.97 2.40 20.22
N GLU A 89 6.30 2.35 20.21
CA GLU A 89 7.05 1.50 21.12
C GLU A 89 6.55 1.78 22.54
N GLU A 90 5.75 0.89 23.11
CA GLU A 90 5.74 0.75 24.56
C GLU A 90 7.10 0.18 24.97
N VAL A 91 8.10 1.05 25.12
CA VAL A 91 9.22 0.79 26.02
C VAL A 91 8.61 0.70 27.41
N LYS A 92 8.30 -0.52 27.85
CA LYS A 92 8.14 -0.82 29.27
C LYS A 92 9.51 -0.80 29.93
N ASP A 93 10.07 0.40 30.09
CA ASP A 93 10.96 0.66 31.20
C ASP A 93 10.07 0.88 32.42
N GLY A 94 10.08 -0.07 33.35
CA GLY A 94 9.36 0.06 34.59
C GLY A 94 9.24 -1.23 35.39
N ALA A 95 10.34 -1.61 36.05
CA ALA A 95 10.44 -1.77 37.52
C ALA A 95 11.71 -2.54 37.89
#